data_AF-A0A7C5M238-F1
#
_entry.id   AF-A0A7C5M238-F1
#
_cell.length_a   1.000
_cell.length_b   1.000
_cell.length_c   1.000
_cell.angle_alpha   90.00
_cell.angle_beta   90.00
_cell.angle_gamma   90.00
#
_symmetry.space_group_name_H-M   'P 1'
#
loop_
_entity.id
_entity.type
_entity.pdbx_description
1 polymer ?
#
loop_
_entity_poly.entity_id
_entity_poly.type
_entity_poly.pdbx_seq_one_letter_code
_entity_poly.pdbx_strand_id
1 'polypeptide(L)'
;MDPVWIAIAFALGYLFKQFKLPPLLGFLAAGFVLNLMGVEGGEMLAESAQLGVLLLLFSIGLKLNIKNLLKPVIWAGTTIHMAITMLLLGGALFLLSFLGISQLLVLDLFQTGLIAFTLSFSSTVFVVKILEETGTSGTLYGRLAIGILVMQDVIAVVFLTISSGKVPSPWALALLPLAAVPWLLKKFPFTDLVSKSGHGELLVLLGVLLPIAGAALFESVGLKPDLGALIFGVLLARHPKAGELSKAMLSFKDLFLVGFFLTIGLSGIPTWETIFIALLLIVLLPLKSIVYFL
;
A
#
# COMPACT_ATOMS: atom_id res chain seq x y z
N MET A 1 17.62 15.35 -1.46
CA MET A 1 17.48 14.75 -2.80
C MET A 1 18.20 15.64 -3.79
N ASP A 2 19.04 15.06 -4.63
CA ASP A 2 19.71 15.78 -5.71
C ASP A 2 18.66 16.37 -6.69
N PRO A 3 18.75 17.65 -7.08
CA PRO A 3 17.84 18.26 -8.06
C PRO A 3 17.73 17.46 -9.38
N VAL A 4 18.80 16.78 -9.79
CA VAL A 4 18.83 15.93 -10.99
C VAL A 4 17.86 14.76 -10.85
N TRP A 5 17.77 14.13 -9.67
CA TRP A 5 16.85 13.01 -9.45
C TRP A 5 15.40 13.44 -9.56
N ILE A 6 15.09 14.62 -9.01
CA ILE A 6 13.75 15.22 -9.09
C ILE A 6 13.41 15.57 -10.53
N ALA A 7 14.36 16.12 -11.29
CA ALA A 7 14.14 16.46 -12.70
C ALA A 7 13.85 15.21 -13.56
N ILE A 8 14.60 14.11 -13.36
CA ILE A 8 14.37 12.84 -14.07
C ILE A 8 13.01 12.24 -13.66
N ALA A 9 12.71 12.22 -12.36
CA ALA A 9 11.42 11.75 -11.86
C ALA A 9 10.25 12.55 -12.46
N PHE A 10 10.35 13.88 -12.50
CA PHE A 10 9.35 14.74 -13.10
C PHE A 10 9.21 14.47 -14.61
N ALA A 11 10.31 14.40 -15.35
CA ALA A 11 10.29 14.18 -16.80
C ALA A 11 9.62 12.85 -17.16
N LEU A 12 9.99 11.75 -16.49
CA LEU A 12 9.39 10.44 -16.75
C LEU A 12 7.97 10.32 -16.20
N GLY A 13 7.68 10.90 -15.03
CA GLY A 13 6.31 10.99 -14.51
C GLY A 13 5.39 11.76 -15.44
N TYR A 14 5.87 12.86 -16.02
CA TYR A 14 5.16 13.64 -17.04
C TYR A 14 4.97 12.83 -18.33
N LEU A 15 6.00 12.13 -18.80
CA LEU A 15 5.93 11.28 -19.99
C LEU A 15 4.85 10.19 -19.84
N PHE A 16 4.84 9.47 -18.72
CA PHE A 16 3.82 8.44 -18.45
C PHE A 16 2.41 9.03 -18.37
N LYS A 17 2.28 10.24 -17.80
CA LYS A 17 1.00 10.97 -17.79
C LYS A 17 0.49 11.26 -19.21
N GLN A 18 1.36 11.58 -20.17
CA GLN A 18 0.95 11.77 -21.58
C GLN A 18 0.36 10.50 -22.21
N PHE A 19 0.87 9.34 -21.80
CA PHE A 19 0.30 8.04 -22.19
C PHE A 19 -0.92 7.61 -21.36
N LYS A 20 -1.51 8.53 -20.56
CA LYS A 20 -2.63 8.25 -19.65
C LYS A 20 -2.31 7.19 -18.58
N LEU A 21 -1.02 6.98 -18.29
CA LEU A 21 -0.56 6.10 -17.22
C LEU A 21 -0.37 6.89 -15.92
N PRO A 22 -0.49 6.25 -14.75
CA PRO A 22 -0.18 6.90 -13.46
C PRO A 22 1.26 7.40 -13.41
N PRO A 23 1.52 8.65 -12.95
CA PRO A 23 2.89 9.20 -12.86
C PRO A 23 3.85 8.37 -11.99
N LEU A 24 3.32 7.63 -11.01
CA LEU A 24 4.08 6.74 -10.14
C LEU A 24 4.92 5.70 -10.93
N LEU A 25 4.41 5.23 -12.08
CA LEU A 25 5.16 4.33 -12.96
C LEU A 25 6.37 5.02 -13.61
N GLY A 26 6.25 6.31 -13.91
CA GLY A 26 7.36 7.13 -14.39
C GLY A 26 8.41 7.38 -13.30
N PHE A 27 8.00 7.50 -12.03
CA PHE A 27 8.95 7.60 -10.91
C PHE A 27 9.72 6.28 -10.70
N LEU A 28 9.06 5.14 -10.89
CA LEU A 28 9.74 3.83 -10.88
C LEU A 28 10.76 3.74 -12.03
N ALA A 29 10.36 4.11 -13.25
CA ALA A 29 11.25 4.16 -14.41
C ALA A 29 12.44 5.11 -14.18
N ALA A 30 12.23 6.22 -13.47
CA ALA A 30 13.30 7.13 -13.07
C ALA A 30 14.30 6.45 -12.15
N GLY A 31 13.84 5.61 -11.23
CA GLY A 31 14.73 4.79 -10.40
C GLY A 31 15.62 3.87 -11.24
N PHE A 32 15.08 3.21 -12.27
CA PHE A 32 15.90 2.38 -13.19
C PHE A 32 16.94 3.21 -13.95
N VAL A 33 16.54 4.39 -14.45
CA VAL A 33 17.46 5.31 -15.15
C VAL A 33 18.58 5.78 -14.22
N LEU A 34 18.24 6.17 -12.99
CA LEU A 34 19.23 6.57 -11.99
C LEU A 34 20.17 5.40 -11.64
N ASN A 35 19.65 4.18 -11.52
CA ASN A 35 20.47 3.00 -11.27
C ASN A 35 21.48 2.77 -12.40
N LEU A 36 21.03 2.87 -13.65
CA LEU A 36 21.90 2.76 -14.84
C LEU A 36 22.96 3.87 -14.91
N MET A 37 22.69 5.03 -14.31
CA MET A 37 23.66 6.13 -14.17
C MET A 37 24.66 5.90 -13.02
N GLY A 38 24.58 4.78 -12.31
CA GLY A 38 25.45 4.45 -11.17
C GLY A 38 25.09 5.20 -9.89
N VAL A 39 23.86 5.73 -9.80
CA VAL A 39 23.38 6.39 -8.57
C VAL A 39 23.07 5.32 -7.53
N GLU A 40 23.84 5.31 -6.45
CA GLU A 40 23.49 4.55 -5.26
C GLU A 40 22.46 5.34 -4.44
N GLY A 41 21.36 4.70 -4.06
CA GLY A 41 20.38 5.31 -3.17
C GLY A 41 21.04 5.77 -1.87
N GLY A 42 20.50 6.82 -1.24
CA GLY A 42 21.00 7.33 0.04
C GLY A 42 20.05 7.05 1.20
N GLU A 43 20.56 7.13 2.43
CA GLU A 43 19.75 7.02 3.66
C GLU A 43 18.57 8.01 3.64
N MET A 44 18.81 9.26 3.24
CA MET A 44 17.75 10.27 3.07
C MET A 44 16.64 9.83 2.10
N LEU A 45 16.99 9.12 1.02
CA LEU A 45 16.01 8.62 0.05
C LEU A 45 15.20 7.46 0.63
N ALA A 46 15.85 6.56 1.36
CA ALA A 46 15.20 5.45 2.06
C ALA A 46 14.26 5.93 3.17
N GLU A 47 14.68 6.90 3.98
CA GLU A 47 13.83 7.53 5.00
C GLU A 47 12.64 8.27 4.38
N SER A 48 12.88 9.00 3.29
CA SER A 48 11.81 9.67 2.53
C SER A 48 10.80 8.67 1.99
N ALA A 49 11.28 7.55 1.44
CA ALA A 49 10.43 6.44 0.98
C ALA A 49 9.58 5.86 2.12
N GLN A 50 10.20 5.60 3.27
CA GLN A 50 9.53 5.05 4.44
C GLN A 50 8.45 6.03 4.96
N LEU A 51 8.77 7.32 5.08
CA LEU A 51 7.80 8.36 5.44
C LEU A 51 6.62 8.42 4.47
N GLY A 52 6.89 8.29 3.16
CA GLY A 52 5.83 8.24 2.13
C GLY A 52 4.86 7.09 2.35
N VAL A 53 5.37 5.90 2.69
CA VAL A 53 4.56 4.72 3.00
C VAL A 53 3.76 4.92 4.30
N LEU A 54 4.39 5.43 5.37
CA LEU A 54 3.69 5.70 6.64
C LEU A 54 2.56 6.71 6.45
N LEU A 55 2.81 7.81 5.74
CA LEU A 55 1.81 8.82 5.43
C LEU A 55 0.69 8.28 4.54
N LEU A 56 1.00 7.35 3.62
CA LEU A 56 0.02 6.68 2.77
C LEU A 56 -0.94 5.84 3.60
N LEU A 57 -0.39 4.97 4.45
CA LEU A 57 -1.17 4.06 5.27
C LEU A 57 -1.98 4.81 6.33
N PHE A 58 -1.41 5.86 6.93
CA PHE A 58 -2.15 6.74 7.83
C PHE A 58 -3.29 7.47 7.11
N SER A 59 -3.03 8.03 5.92
CA SER A 59 -4.06 8.70 5.11
C SER A 59 -5.18 7.77 4.68
N ILE A 60 -4.85 6.51 4.35
CA ILE A 60 -5.84 5.45 4.11
C ILE A 60 -6.64 5.22 5.39
N GLY A 61 -5.96 4.99 6.52
CA GLY A 61 -6.54 4.79 7.85
C GLY A 61 -7.57 5.87 8.20
N LEU A 62 -7.25 7.15 8.00
CA LEU A 62 -8.14 8.29 8.26
C LEU A 62 -9.44 8.27 7.45
N LYS A 63 -9.44 7.64 6.27
CA LYS A 63 -10.62 7.51 5.41
C LYS A 63 -11.41 6.23 5.73
N LEU A 64 -10.89 5.33 6.57
CA LEU A 64 -11.53 4.04 6.82
C LEU A 64 -12.74 4.16 7.73
N ASN A 65 -13.89 3.77 7.19
CA ASN A 65 -15.07 3.55 8.00
C ASN A 65 -15.15 2.07 8.42
N ILE A 66 -14.61 1.74 9.60
CA ILE A 66 -14.57 0.37 10.13
C ILE A 66 -15.95 -0.32 10.09
N LYS A 67 -17.04 0.40 10.36
CA LYS A 67 -18.40 -0.18 10.30
C LYS A 67 -18.76 -0.66 8.90
N ASN A 68 -18.31 0.07 7.87
CA ASN A 68 -18.50 -0.35 6.50
C ASN A 68 -17.59 -1.53 6.18
N LEU A 69 -16.32 -1.51 6.60
CA LEU A 69 -15.34 -2.58 6.35
C LEU A 69 -15.72 -3.91 7.01
N LEU A 70 -16.40 -3.88 8.15
CA LEU A 70 -16.90 -5.08 8.84
C LEU A 70 -18.13 -5.72 8.18
N LYS A 71 -18.68 -5.14 7.10
CA LYS A 71 -19.82 -5.73 6.41
C LYS A 71 -19.42 -7.09 5.82
N PRO A 72 -20.23 -8.16 6.02
CA PRO A 72 -19.92 -9.49 5.52
C PRO A 72 -19.61 -9.53 4.03
N VAL A 73 -20.30 -8.71 3.22
CA VAL A 73 -20.08 -8.62 1.76
C VAL A 73 -18.66 -8.17 1.40
N ILE A 74 -18.03 -7.32 2.21
CA ILE A 74 -16.65 -6.86 1.95
C ILE A 74 -15.67 -7.96 2.31
N TRP A 75 -15.85 -8.61 3.46
CA TRP A 75 -15.01 -9.73 3.87
C TRP A 75 -15.13 -10.91 2.91
N ALA A 76 -16.34 -11.31 2.57
CA ALA A 76 -16.59 -12.37 1.59
C ALA A 76 -16.03 -12.01 0.22
N GLY A 77 -16.30 -10.79 -0.28
CA GLY A 77 -15.75 -10.34 -1.55
C GLY A 77 -14.21 -10.34 -1.56
N THR A 78 -13.59 -9.89 -0.46
CA THR A 78 -12.13 -9.88 -0.30
C THR A 78 -11.56 -11.29 -0.30
N THR A 79 -12.06 -12.16 0.59
CA THR A 79 -11.50 -13.51 0.78
C THR A 79 -11.78 -14.41 -0.43
N ILE A 80 -12.98 -14.36 -1.00
CA ILE A 80 -13.34 -15.15 -2.19
C ILE A 80 -12.50 -14.69 -3.38
N HIS A 81 -12.44 -13.38 -3.65
CA HIS A 81 -11.64 -12.85 -4.76
C HIS A 81 -10.17 -13.23 -4.62
N MET A 82 -9.58 -13.04 -3.43
CA MET A 82 -8.19 -13.40 -3.18
C MET A 82 -7.96 -14.91 -3.32
N ALA A 83 -8.83 -15.75 -2.75
CA ALA A 83 -8.72 -17.21 -2.82
C ALA A 83 -8.81 -17.73 -4.26
N ILE A 84 -9.79 -17.26 -5.04
CA ILE A 84 -9.94 -17.63 -6.44
C ILE A 84 -8.73 -17.16 -7.25
N THR A 85 -8.28 -15.91 -7.03
CA THR A 85 -7.11 -15.37 -7.74
C THR A 85 -5.84 -16.17 -7.40
N MET A 86 -5.63 -16.50 -6.13
CA MET A 86 -4.51 -17.34 -5.71
C MET A 86 -4.57 -18.73 -6.32
N LEU A 87 -5.75 -19.35 -6.36
CA LEU A 87 -5.91 -20.69 -6.93
C LEU A 87 -5.69 -20.69 -8.45
N LEU A 88 -6.26 -19.71 -9.17
CA LEU A 88 -6.10 -19.60 -10.61
C LEU A 88 -4.68 -19.23 -11.02
N LEU A 89 -4.11 -18.17 -10.43
CA LEU A 89 -2.76 -17.72 -10.79
C LEU A 89 -1.68 -18.66 -10.24
N GLY A 90 -1.84 -19.14 -9.01
CA GLY A 90 -0.94 -20.14 -8.43
C GLY A 90 -0.99 -21.46 -9.20
N GLY A 91 -2.19 -21.92 -9.58
CA GLY A 91 -2.37 -23.10 -10.43
C GLY A 91 -1.73 -22.91 -11.81
N ALA A 92 -1.92 -21.75 -12.45
CA ALA A 92 -1.27 -21.43 -13.72
C ALA A 92 0.26 -21.41 -13.59
N LEU A 93 0.81 -20.78 -12.56
CA LEU A 93 2.25 -20.76 -12.30
C LEU A 93 2.81 -22.17 -12.03
N PHE A 94 2.10 -22.98 -11.25
CA PHE A 94 2.48 -24.37 -10.97
C PHE A 94 2.46 -25.22 -12.24
N LEU A 95 1.45 -25.07 -13.10
CA LEU A 95 1.39 -25.75 -14.40
C LEU A 95 2.53 -25.32 -15.33
N LEU A 96 2.83 -24.02 -15.39
CA LEU A 96 3.92 -23.48 -16.20
C LEU A 96 5.30 -23.95 -15.69
N SER A 97 5.46 -24.08 -14.37
CA SER A 97 6.64 -24.72 -13.76
C SER A 97 6.75 -26.20 -14.15
N PHE A 98 5.65 -26.96 -14.08
CA PHE A 98 5.60 -28.37 -14.47
C PHE A 98 5.89 -28.60 -15.97
N LEU A 99 5.48 -27.67 -16.84
CA LEU A 99 5.78 -27.69 -18.28
C LEU A 99 7.25 -27.38 -18.61
N GLY A 100 8.10 -27.20 -17.61
CA GLY A 100 9.55 -27.11 -17.79
C GLY A 100 10.03 -25.74 -18.26
N ILE A 101 9.28 -24.67 -18.00
CA ILE A 101 9.80 -23.31 -18.21
C ILE A 101 10.95 -23.11 -17.22
N SER A 102 12.19 -23.11 -17.75
CA SER A 102 13.44 -23.10 -16.96
C SER A 102 13.51 -22.02 -15.89
N GLN A 103 12.84 -20.89 -16.12
CA GLN A 103 12.78 -19.73 -15.21
C GLN A 103 11.75 -19.89 -14.08
N LEU A 104 10.84 -20.87 -14.16
CA LEU A 104 9.78 -21.18 -13.17
C LEU A 104 9.99 -22.54 -12.48
N LEU A 105 10.95 -23.33 -12.96
CA LEU A 105 11.25 -24.72 -12.57
C LEU A 105 11.75 -24.90 -11.12
N VAL A 106 11.91 -23.80 -10.36
CA VAL A 106 12.52 -23.79 -9.02
C VAL A 106 11.52 -23.44 -7.91
N LEU A 107 10.25 -23.12 -8.24
CA LEU A 107 9.29 -22.69 -7.23
C LEU A 107 8.72 -23.89 -6.46
N ASP A 108 9.05 -23.98 -5.17
CA ASP A 108 8.34 -24.88 -4.27
C ASP A 108 6.87 -24.43 -4.05
N LEU A 109 6.06 -25.26 -3.39
CA LEU A 109 4.65 -24.95 -3.17
C LEU A 109 4.46 -23.68 -2.33
N PHE A 110 5.39 -23.40 -1.40
CA PHE A 110 5.34 -22.24 -0.53
C PHE A 110 5.64 -20.96 -1.33
N GLN A 111 6.71 -20.93 -2.12
CA GLN A 111 7.10 -19.84 -3.01
C GLN A 111 6.01 -19.56 -4.06
N THR A 112 5.45 -20.60 -4.66
CA THR A 112 4.32 -20.46 -5.59
C THR A 112 3.11 -19.83 -4.89
N GLY A 113 2.81 -20.28 -3.66
CA GLY A 113 1.76 -19.70 -2.83
C GLY A 113 2.02 -18.23 -2.49
N LEU A 114 3.26 -17.86 -2.17
CA LEU A 114 3.65 -16.47 -1.88
C LEU A 114 3.49 -15.56 -3.09
N ILE A 115 3.91 -16.03 -4.28
CA ILE A 115 3.76 -15.27 -5.53
C ILE A 115 2.27 -15.14 -5.87
N ALA A 116 1.50 -16.22 -5.79
CA ALA A 116 0.06 -16.21 -6.04
C ALA A 116 -0.68 -15.27 -5.07
N PHE A 117 -0.30 -15.27 -3.79
CA PHE A 117 -0.80 -14.35 -2.78
C PHE A 117 -0.48 -12.89 -3.15
N THR A 118 0.77 -12.62 -3.55
CA THR A 118 1.18 -11.28 -3.99
C THR A 118 0.41 -10.81 -5.22
N LEU A 119 0.15 -11.69 -6.18
CA LEU A 119 -0.63 -11.39 -7.39
C LEU A 119 -2.14 -11.25 -7.11
N SER A 120 -2.63 -11.74 -5.97
CA SER A 120 -4.03 -11.61 -5.58
C SER A 120 -4.42 -10.16 -5.24
N PHE A 121 -3.45 -9.35 -4.81
CA PHE A 121 -3.66 -7.94 -4.47
C PHE A 121 -3.94 -7.08 -5.69
N SER A 122 -4.71 -6.01 -5.48
CA SER A 122 -5.08 -5.07 -6.54
C SER A 122 -4.67 -3.67 -6.16
N SER A 123 -4.40 -2.81 -7.16
CA SER A 123 -3.93 -1.45 -6.90
C SER A 123 -5.06 -0.55 -6.40
N THR A 124 -5.06 -0.27 -5.10
CA THR A 124 -6.03 0.66 -4.47
C THR A 124 -5.98 2.05 -5.10
N VAL A 125 -4.77 2.60 -5.29
CA VAL A 125 -4.58 3.95 -5.84
C VAL A 125 -5.18 4.07 -7.25
N PHE A 126 -4.96 3.07 -8.10
CA PHE A 126 -5.44 3.10 -9.48
C PHE A 126 -6.97 3.04 -9.55
N VAL A 127 -7.58 2.08 -8.84
CA VAL A 127 -9.04 1.90 -8.86
C VAL A 127 -9.75 3.09 -8.22
N VAL A 128 -9.27 3.58 -7.06
CA VAL A 128 -9.84 4.77 -6.41
C VAL A 128 -9.80 5.97 -7.34
N LYS A 129 -8.67 6.19 -8.02
CA LYS A 129 -8.52 7.30 -8.97
C LYS A 129 -9.51 7.21 -10.13
N ILE A 130 -9.70 6.02 -10.72
CA ILE A 130 -10.71 5.81 -11.77
C ILE A 130 -12.13 6.07 -11.25
N LEU A 131 -12.45 5.60 -10.05
CA LEU A 131 -13.77 5.83 -9.44
C LEU A 131 -14.00 7.33 -9.14
N GLU A 132 -12.96 8.07 -8.77
CA GLU A 132 -13.03 9.52 -8.57
C GLU A 132 -13.17 10.27 -9.90
N GLU A 133 -12.38 9.94 -10.92
CA GLU A 133 -12.43 10.55 -12.26
C GLU A 133 -13.77 10.32 -12.97
N THR A 134 -14.39 9.16 -12.73
CA THR A 134 -15.72 8.83 -13.27
C THR A 134 -16.87 9.33 -12.40
N GLY A 135 -16.59 9.89 -11.21
CA GLY A 135 -17.62 10.33 -10.26
C GLY A 135 -18.41 9.18 -9.61
N THR A 136 -17.89 7.96 -9.65
CA THR A 136 -18.58 6.74 -9.21
C THR A 136 -18.16 6.25 -7.83
N SER A 137 -17.19 6.89 -7.19
CA SER A 137 -16.71 6.55 -5.83
C SER A 137 -17.81 6.54 -4.76
N GLY A 138 -18.84 7.38 -4.93
CA GLY A 138 -20.01 7.47 -4.04
C GLY A 138 -21.08 6.41 -4.28
N THR A 139 -20.98 5.58 -5.32
CA THR A 139 -21.98 4.53 -5.64
C THR A 139 -21.86 3.33 -4.68
N LEU A 140 -22.86 2.43 -4.69
CA LEU A 140 -22.79 1.20 -3.89
C LEU A 140 -21.58 0.35 -4.29
N TYR A 141 -21.39 0.08 -5.59
CA TYR A 141 -20.26 -0.72 -6.07
C TYR A 141 -18.93 -0.01 -5.85
N GLY A 142 -18.87 1.32 -6.01
CA GLY A 142 -17.66 2.10 -5.73
C GLY A 142 -17.23 1.97 -4.27
N ARG A 143 -18.17 2.13 -3.33
CA ARG A 143 -17.88 1.93 -1.90
C ARG A 143 -17.49 0.48 -1.55
N LEU A 144 -18.11 -0.50 -2.20
CA LEU A 144 -17.76 -1.92 -1.99
C LEU A 144 -16.37 -2.24 -2.54
N ALA A 145 -16.05 -1.79 -3.75
CA ALA A 145 -14.74 -1.97 -4.37
C ALA A 145 -13.62 -1.33 -3.53
N ILE A 146 -13.81 -0.08 -3.11
CA ILE A 146 -12.86 0.60 -2.21
C ILE A 146 -12.71 -0.17 -0.90
N GLY A 147 -13.82 -0.66 -0.34
CA GLY A 147 -13.79 -1.47 0.88
C GLY A 147 -13.01 -2.77 0.73
N ILE A 148 -13.19 -3.49 -0.39
CA ILE A 148 -12.45 -4.72 -0.70
C ILE A 148 -10.95 -4.42 -0.85
N LEU A 149 -10.60 -3.37 -1.60
CA LEU A 149 -9.21 -2.96 -1.82
C LEU A 149 -8.49 -2.59 -0.52
N VAL A 150 -9.17 -1.85 0.35
CA VAL A 150 -8.65 -1.56 1.70
C VAL A 150 -8.43 -2.85 2.50
N MET A 151 -9.38 -3.78 2.47
CA MET A 151 -9.23 -5.04 3.21
C MET A 151 -8.10 -5.90 2.65
N GLN A 152 -7.85 -5.87 1.34
CA GLN A 152 -6.68 -6.47 0.70
C GLN A 152 -5.38 -5.86 1.23
N ASP A 153 -5.28 -4.53 1.29
CA ASP A 153 -4.11 -3.83 1.84
C ASP A 153 -3.88 -4.18 3.32
N VAL A 154 -4.95 -4.26 4.12
CA VAL A 154 -4.88 -4.69 5.53
C VAL A 154 -4.32 -6.12 5.63
N ILE A 155 -4.84 -7.06 4.83
CA ILE A 155 -4.35 -8.45 4.80
C ILE A 155 -2.88 -8.49 4.38
N ALA A 156 -2.46 -7.69 3.40
CA ALA A 156 -1.07 -7.59 2.97
C ALA A 156 -0.15 -7.15 4.11
N VAL A 157 -0.53 -6.08 4.83
CA VAL A 157 0.25 -5.57 5.98
C VAL A 157 0.34 -6.62 7.08
N VAL A 158 -0.76 -7.30 7.40
CA VAL A 158 -0.78 -8.39 8.41
C VAL A 158 0.12 -9.55 7.97
N PHE A 159 0.00 -10.01 6.73
CA PHE A 159 0.84 -11.06 6.18
C PHE A 159 2.32 -10.67 6.22
N LEU A 160 2.67 -9.46 5.79
CA LEU A 160 4.03 -8.94 5.83
C LEU A 160 4.57 -8.85 7.26
N THR A 161 3.70 -8.60 8.24
CA THR A 161 4.08 -8.59 9.65
C THR A 161 4.41 -10.00 10.14
N ILE A 162 3.54 -10.98 9.85
CA ILE A 162 3.73 -12.39 10.27
C ILE A 162 4.93 -13.02 9.56
N SER A 163 5.09 -12.78 8.26
CA SER A 163 6.19 -13.32 7.45
C SER A 163 7.57 -12.76 7.80
N SER A 164 7.63 -11.67 8.57
CA SER A 164 8.91 -11.11 9.02
C SER A 164 9.68 -12.03 9.99
N GLY A 165 9.05 -13.10 10.49
CA GLY A 165 9.66 -14.08 11.39
C GLY A 165 9.97 -13.54 12.79
N LYS A 166 9.70 -12.24 13.04
CA LYS A 166 9.79 -11.63 14.35
C LYS A 166 8.62 -12.11 15.20
N VAL A 167 8.92 -12.75 16.33
CA VAL A 167 7.91 -13.09 17.33
C VAL A 167 7.49 -11.79 18.02
N PRO A 168 6.24 -11.32 17.87
CA PRO A 168 5.80 -10.11 18.54
C PRO A 168 5.84 -10.31 20.06
N SER A 169 6.11 -9.24 20.79
CA SER A 169 6.05 -9.30 22.26
C SER A 169 4.62 -9.65 22.72
N PRO A 170 4.42 -10.23 23.92
CA PRO A 170 3.09 -10.46 24.48
C PRO A 170 2.24 -9.19 24.56
N TRP A 171 2.87 -8.02 24.67
CA TRP A 171 2.23 -6.70 24.67
C TRP A 171 1.64 -6.31 23.30
N ALA A 172 2.05 -6.95 22.21
CA ALA A 172 1.45 -6.75 20.89
C ALA A 172 -0.06 -7.08 20.88
N LEU A 173 -0.50 -8.05 21.70
CA LEU A 173 -1.91 -8.38 21.87
C LEU A 173 -2.73 -7.24 22.49
N ALA A 174 -2.10 -6.33 23.24
CA ALA A 174 -2.75 -5.15 23.79
C ALA A 174 -2.94 -4.04 22.74
N LEU A 175 -2.19 -4.08 21.63
CA LEU A 175 -2.31 -3.12 20.52
C LEU A 175 -3.37 -3.50 19.48
N LEU A 176 -3.65 -4.78 19.29
CA LEU A 176 -4.67 -5.25 18.34
C LEU A 176 -6.10 -4.71 18.65
N PRO A 177 -6.55 -4.59 19.91
CA PRO A 177 -7.86 -4.02 20.25
C PRO A 177 -8.02 -2.54 19.90
N LEU A 178 -6.94 -1.77 19.76
CA LEU A 178 -7.03 -0.35 19.38
C LEU A 178 -7.72 -0.18 18.03
N ALA A 179 -7.50 -1.09 17.08
CA ALA A 179 -8.19 -1.11 15.80
C ALA A 179 -9.69 -1.47 15.93
N ALA A 180 -10.02 -2.33 16.90
CA ALA A 180 -11.34 -2.95 17.04
C ALA A 180 -12.32 -2.13 17.90
N VAL A 181 -11.82 -1.25 18.78
CA VAL A 181 -12.65 -0.52 19.74
C VAL A 181 -12.55 1.00 19.58
N PRO A 182 -13.23 1.59 18.58
CA PRO A 182 -13.20 3.03 18.36
C PRO A 182 -13.82 3.87 19.49
N TRP A 183 -14.48 3.28 20.48
CA TRP A 183 -14.96 4.07 21.63
C TRP A 183 -13.84 4.36 22.64
N LEU A 184 -12.83 3.48 22.75
CA LEU A 184 -11.68 3.71 23.64
C LEU A 184 -10.96 5.02 23.26
N LEU A 185 -11.07 5.41 22.00
CA LEU A 185 -10.53 6.63 21.40
C LEU A 185 -11.00 7.92 22.04
N LYS A 186 -12.28 8.00 22.47
CA LYS A 186 -12.81 9.23 23.09
C LYS A 186 -12.09 9.60 24.40
N LYS A 187 -11.31 8.67 24.97
CA LYS A 187 -10.54 8.88 26.20
C LYS A 187 -9.04 9.07 25.95
N PHE A 188 -8.56 8.97 24.71
CA PHE A 188 -7.13 9.10 24.45
C PHE A 188 -6.72 10.58 24.34
N PRO A 189 -5.64 11.00 25.03
CA PRO A 189 -5.23 12.41 25.13
C PRO A 189 -4.85 13.04 23.79
N PHE A 190 -4.43 12.24 22.80
CA PHE A 190 -4.08 12.76 21.48
C PHE A 190 -5.32 13.23 20.69
N THR A 191 -6.53 12.73 20.98
CA THR A 191 -7.75 13.21 20.30
C THR A 191 -8.07 14.66 20.67
N ASP A 192 -7.86 15.03 21.94
CA ASP A 192 -7.94 16.42 22.40
C ASP A 192 -6.78 17.27 21.86
N LEU A 193 -5.61 16.68 21.62
CA LEU A 193 -4.51 17.39 20.97
C LEU A 193 -4.87 17.76 19.53
N VAL A 194 -5.51 16.84 18.77
CA VAL A 194 -5.98 17.12 17.39
C VAL A 194 -7.00 18.26 17.38
N SER A 195 -7.94 18.28 18.32
CA SER A 195 -8.94 19.37 18.40
C SER A 195 -8.27 20.70 18.77
N LYS A 196 -7.37 20.72 19.75
CA LYS A 196 -6.63 21.91 20.21
C LYS A 196 -5.60 22.44 19.21
N SER A 197 -5.12 21.60 18.29
CA SER A 197 -4.13 21.99 17.28
C SER A 197 -4.65 22.99 16.23
N GLY A 198 -5.93 23.36 16.27
CA GLY A 198 -6.49 24.32 15.32
C GLY A 198 -6.43 23.82 13.86
N HIS A 199 -6.14 24.72 12.93
CA HIS A 199 -6.04 24.45 11.50
C HIS A 199 -4.64 24.83 11.00
N GLY A 200 -4.26 24.39 9.80
CA GLY A 200 -3.01 24.79 9.15
C GLY A 200 -1.77 24.05 9.68
N GLU A 201 -0.70 24.79 9.98
CA GLU A 201 0.66 24.25 10.18
C GLU A 201 0.76 23.23 11.32
N LEU A 202 0.15 23.51 12.47
CA LEU A 202 0.22 22.60 13.63
C LEU A 202 -0.55 21.30 13.38
N LEU A 203 -1.66 21.37 12.62
CA LEU A 203 -2.42 20.19 12.21
C LEU A 203 -1.64 19.35 11.18
N VAL A 204 -0.91 19.98 10.26
CA VAL A 204 -0.01 19.32 9.32
C VAL A 204 1.10 18.60 10.08
N LEU A 205 1.76 19.29 11.01
CA LEU A 205 2.82 18.70 11.83
C LEU A 205 2.30 17.50 12.64
N LEU A 206 1.11 17.62 13.22
CA LEU A 206 0.46 16.51 13.91
C LEU A 206 0.15 15.34 12.96
N GLY A 207 -0.27 15.64 11.73
CA GLY A 207 -0.51 14.64 10.69
C GLY A 207 0.75 13.87 10.26
N VAL A 208 1.93 14.46 10.39
CA VAL A 208 3.21 13.76 10.19
C VAL A 208 3.66 13.03 11.46
N LEU A 209 3.49 13.65 12.63
CA LEU A 209 3.89 13.09 13.92
C LEU A 209 3.15 11.78 14.25
N LEU A 210 1.84 11.74 14.05
CA LEU A 210 0.99 10.60 14.42
C LEU A 210 1.37 9.29 13.70
N PRO A 211 1.54 9.23 12.38
CA PRO A 211 2.02 8.02 11.70
C PRO A 211 3.38 7.56 12.22
N ILE A 212 4.31 8.50 12.45
CA ILE A 212 5.66 8.20 12.96
C ILE A 212 5.58 7.64 14.38
N ALA A 213 4.78 8.25 15.24
CA ALA A 213 4.55 7.77 16.61
C ALA A 213 3.88 6.39 16.63
N GLY A 214 2.89 6.17 15.78
CA GLY A 214 2.25 4.87 15.61
C GLY A 214 3.22 3.80 15.13
N ALA A 215 4.04 4.14 14.13
CA ALA A 215 5.10 3.30 13.61
C ALA A 215 6.10 2.88 14.70
N ALA A 216 6.65 3.84 15.44
CA ALA A 216 7.58 3.60 16.53
C ALA A 216 6.97 2.74 17.66
N LEU A 217 5.69 2.98 18.00
CA LEU A 217 4.99 2.19 19.02
C LEU A 217 4.84 0.73 18.59
N PHE A 218 4.45 0.48 17.35
CA PHE A 218 4.28 -0.88 16.83
C PHE A 218 5.62 -1.59 16.69
N GLU A 219 6.66 -0.87 16.26
CA GLU A 219 8.01 -1.41 16.19
C GLU A 219 8.54 -1.83 17.59
N SER A 220 8.25 -1.04 18.63
CA SER A 220 8.69 -1.33 20.01
C SER A 220 8.15 -2.65 20.56
N VAL A 221 7.01 -3.14 20.04
CA VAL A 221 6.42 -4.43 20.43
C VAL A 221 6.73 -5.56 19.45
N GLY A 222 7.57 -5.31 18.44
CA GLY A 222 7.94 -6.28 17.41
C GLY A 222 6.94 -6.44 16.26
N LEU A 223 6.04 -5.47 16.06
CA LEU A 223 5.14 -5.42 14.89
C LEU A 223 5.71 -4.52 13.79
N LYS A 224 5.21 -4.64 12.55
CA LYS A 224 5.66 -3.76 11.46
C LYS A 224 5.24 -2.30 11.71
N PRO A 225 6.14 -1.33 11.47
CA PRO A 225 5.85 0.11 11.62
C PRO A 225 4.63 0.57 10.78
N ASP A 226 4.52 0.02 9.56
CA ASP A 226 3.44 0.29 8.60
C ASP A 226 2.04 0.07 9.19
N LEU A 227 1.89 -0.99 10.01
CA LEU A 227 0.64 -1.30 10.69
C LEU A 227 0.29 -0.23 11.72
N GLY A 228 1.28 0.28 12.45
CA GLY A 228 1.07 1.32 13.45
C GLY A 228 0.56 2.63 12.84
N ALA A 229 1.12 3.05 11.71
CA ALA A 229 0.64 4.22 10.98
C ALA A 229 -0.81 4.04 10.48
N LEU A 230 -1.13 2.86 9.93
CA LEU A 230 -2.50 2.53 9.52
C LEU A 230 -3.48 2.58 10.70
N ILE A 231 -3.15 1.91 11.81
CA ILE A 231 -4.02 1.86 12.99
C ILE A 231 -4.24 3.27 13.52
N PHE A 232 -3.21 4.10 13.68
CA PHE A 232 -3.37 5.49 14.12
C PHE A 232 -4.29 6.31 13.21
N GLY A 233 -4.26 6.06 11.90
CA GLY A 233 -5.21 6.67 10.97
C GLY A 233 -6.64 6.22 11.26
N VAL A 234 -6.84 4.91 11.45
CA VAL A 234 -8.15 4.33 11.83
C VAL A 234 -8.66 4.88 13.16
N LEU A 235 -7.77 5.08 14.13
CA LEU A 235 -8.07 5.72 15.43
C LEU A 235 -8.60 7.14 15.26
N LEU A 236 -8.26 7.84 14.18
CA LEU A 236 -8.71 9.21 13.94
C LEU A 236 -9.80 9.31 12.88
N ALA A 237 -10.17 8.23 12.21
CA ALA A 237 -11.11 8.26 11.09
C ALA A 237 -12.51 8.82 11.42
N ARG A 238 -12.92 8.77 12.70
CA ARG A 238 -14.20 9.35 13.18
C ARG A 238 -14.07 10.73 13.81
N HIS A 239 -12.85 11.28 13.89
CA HIS A 239 -12.62 12.60 14.45
C HIS A 239 -13.13 13.68 13.47
N PRO A 240 -13.72 14.80 13.93
CA PRO A 240 -14.22 15.86 13.05
C PRO A 240 -13.17 16.41 12.07
N LYS A 241 -11.89 16.41 12.48
CA LYS A 241 -10.75 16.86 11.66
C LYS A 241 -10.11 15.78 10.78
N ALA A 242 -10.63 14.55 10.74
CA ALA A 242 -10.04 13.47 9.95
C ALA A 242 -9.92 13.82 8.46
N GLY A 243 -10.95 14.48 7.91
CA GLY A 243 -10.96 14.92 6.52
C GLY A 243 -9.92 16.02 6.24
N GLU A 244 -9.74 16.95 7.18
CA GLU A 244 -8.73 18.01 7.06
C GLU A 244 -7.31 17.46 7.14
N LEU A 245 -7.04 16.58 8.13
CA LEU A 245 -5.80 15.83 8.26
C LEU A 245 -5.49 15.03 6.99
N SER A 246 -6.48 14.30 6.47
CA SER A 246 -6.30 13.50 5.26
C SER A 246 -5.93 14.38 4.06
N LYS A 247 -6.61 15.52 3.86
CA LYS A 247 -6.30 16.48 2.79
C LYS A 247 -4.91 17.07 2.94
N ALA A 248 -4.54 17.48 4.16
CA ALA A 248 -3.22 18.02 4.46
C ALA A 248 -2.11 17.02 4.11
N MET A 249 -2.31 15.73 4.41
CA MET A 249 -1.32 14.69 4.16
C MET A 249 -1.21 14.27 2.69
N LEU A 250 -2.18 14.58 1.82
CA LEU A 250 -2.15 14.17 0.41
C LEU A 250 -0.87 14.63 -0.30
N SER A 251 -0.55 15.92 -0.21
CA SER A 251 0.61 16.49 -0.91
C SER A 251 1.93 15.96 -0.37
N PHE A 252 2.06 15.80 0.96
CA PHE A 252 3.26 15.23 1.57
C PHE A 252 3.45 13.77 1.17
N LYS A 253 2.38 12.98 1.29
CA LYS A 253 2.40 11.57 0.88
C LYS A 253 2.80 11.43 -0.59
N ASP A 254 2.18 12.17 -1.49
CA ASP A 254 2.47 12.07 -2.93
C ASP A 254 3.91 12.49 -3.24
N LEU A 255 4.45 13.49 -2.55
CA LEU A 255 5.85 13.90 -2.67
C LEU A 255 6.82 12.81 -2.18
N PHE A 256 6.61 12.27 -0.97
CA PHE A 256 7.49 11.26 -0.40
C PHE A 256 7.39 9.90 -1.12
N LEU A 257 6.23 9.58 -1.70
CA LEU A 257 6.07 8.39 -2.55
C LEU A 257 6.94 8.45 -3.80
N VAL A 258 7.33 9.63 -4.30
CA VAL A 258 8.35 9.73 -5.36
C VAL A 258 9.63 9.02 -4.91
N GLY A 259 10.09 9.31 -3.68
CA GLY A 259 11.25 8.65 -3.08
C GLY A 259 11.08 7.13 -3.01
N PHE A 260 9.91 6.64 -2.62
CA PHE A 260 9.60 5.21 -2.58
C PHE A 260 9.76 4.52 -3.94
N PHE A 261 9.15 5.07 -5.00
CA PHE A 261 9.27 4.47 -6.33
C PHE A 261 10.69 4.57 -6.92
N LEU A 262 11.40 5.66 -6.63
CA LEU A 262 12.82 5.78 -6.97
C LEU A 262 13.66 4.70 -6.27
N THR A 263 13.46 4.48 -4.97
CA THR A 263 14.16 3.43 -4.21
C THR A 263 13.91 2.04 -4.80
N ILE A 264 12.67 1.73 -5.19
CA ILE A 264 12.36 0.44 -5.84
C ILE A 264 13.14 0.31 -7.16
N GLY A 265 13.11 1.33 -8.01
CA GLY A 265 13.85 1.29 -9.29
C GLY A 265 15.37 1.27 -9.11
N LEU A 266 15.87 1.90 -8.04
CA LEU A 266 17.30 1.85 -7.68
C LEU A 266 17.73 0.49 -7.13
N SER A 267 16.80 -0.34 -6.68
CA SER A 267 17.12 -1.66 -6.09
C SER A 267 17.55 -2.69 -7.13
N GLY A 268 17.28 -2.46 -8.42
CA GLY A 268 17.76 -3.34 -9.48
C GLY A 268 17.18 -3.03 -10.86
N ILE A 269 17.90 -3.46 -11.90
CA ILE A 269 17.51 -3.30 -13.30
C ILE A 269 16.75 -4.56 -13.76
N PRO A 270 15.68 -4.42 -14.56
CA PRO A 270 15.01 -5.57 -15.16
C PRO A 270 15.98 -6.35 -16.06
N THR A 271 16.26 -7.59 -15.71
CA THR A 271 16.97 -8.55 -16.57
C THR A 271 16.02 -9.13 -17.63
N TRP A 272 16.56 -9.72 -18.69
CA TRP A 272 15.75 -10.42 -19.70
C TRP A 272 14.84 -11.49 -19.10
N GLU A 273 15.30 -12.17 -18.04
CA GLU A 273 14.49 -13.16 -17.31
C GLU A 273 13.31 -12.50 -16.60
N THR A 274 13.53 -11.39 -15.88
CA THR A 274 12.44 -10.67 -15.21
C THR A 274 11.43 -10.09 -16.20
N ILE A 275 11.88 -9.65 -17.38
CA ILE A 275 11.01 -9.16 -18.46
C ILE A 275 10.16 -10.31 -18.99
N PHE A 276 10.75 -11.49 -19.23
CA PHE A 276 10.02 -12.67 -19.68
C PHE A 276 8.96 -13.09 -18.66
N ILE A 277 9.31 -13.14 -17.38
CA ILE A 277 8.35 -13.45 -16.30
C ILE A 277 7.25 -12.37 -16.24
N ALA A 278 7.59 -11.09 -16.33
CA ALA A 278 6.62 -10.02 -16.33
C ALA A 278 5.63 -10.12 -17.50
N LEU A 279 6.10 -10.44 -18.71
CA LEU A 279 5.25 -10.68 -19.88
C LEU A 279 4.32 -11.89 -19.67
N LEU A 280 4.84 -12.98 -19.11
CA LEU A 280 4.04 -14.15 -18.77
C LEU A 280 2.95 -13.80 -17.75
N LEU A 281 3.28 -13.03 -16.71
CA LEU A 281 2.30 -12.56 -15.72
C LEU A 281 1.25 -11.64 -16.35
N ILE A 282 1.63 -10.79 -17.31
CA ILE A 282 0.69 -9.95 -18.07
C ILE A 282 -0.33 -10.81 -18.82
N VAL A 283 0.11 -11.91 -19.44
CA VAL A 283 -0.78 -12.85 -20.14
C VAL A 283 -1.77 -13.53 -19.18
N LEU A 284 -1.45 -13.64 -17.89
CA LEU A 284 -2.35 -14.19 -16.87
C LEU A 284 -3.33 -13.15 -16.29
N LEU A 285 -3.12 -11.84 -16.49
CA LEU A 285 -4.02 -10.80 -15.96
C LEU A 285 -5.47 -10.86 -16.47
N PRO A 286 -5.76 -11.27 -17.72
CA PRO A 286 -7.13 -11.51 -18.17
C PRO A 286 -7.87 -12.54 -17.31
N LEU A 287 -7.19 -13.59 -16.82
CA LEU A 287 -7.81 -14.58 -15.92
C LEU A 287 -8.31 -13.91 -14.64
N LYS A 288 -7.48 -13.04 -14.03
CA LYS A 288 -7.87 -12.26 -12.86
C LYS A 288 -9.03 -11.31 -13.17
N SER A 289 -9.05 -10.72 -14.36
CA SER A 289 -10.13 -9.83 -14.79
C SER A 289 -11.47 -10.56 -14.86
N ILE A 290 -11.48 -11.82 -15.31
CA ILE A 290 -12.69 -12.66 -15.33
C ILE A 290 -13.24 -12.91 -13.93
N VAL A 291 -12.38 -13.06 -12.92
CA VAL A 291 -12.79 -13.26 -11.51
C VAL A 291 -13.66 -12.12 -11.00
N TYR A 292 -13.47 -10.88 -11.48
CA TYR A 292 -14.31 -9.75 -11.09
C TYR A 292 -15.73 -9.80 -11.65
N PHE A 293 -15.99 -10.60 -12.68
CA PHE A 293 -17.31 -10.77 -13.30
C PHE A 293 -18.09 -11.98 -12.77
N LEU A 294 -17.46 -12.82 -11.94
CA LEU A 294 -18.05 -13.99 -11.28
C LEU A 294 -18.56 -13.62 -9.87
#